data_AF-A0AAE3XQF7-F1
#
_entry.id   AF-A0AAE3XQF7-F1
#
_cell.length_a   1.000
_cell.length_b   1.000
_cell.length_c   1.000
_cell.angle_alpha   90.00
_cell.angle_beta   90.00
_cell.angle_gamma   90.00
#
_symmetry.space_group_name_H-M   'P 1'
#
loop_
_entity.id
_entity.type
_entity.pdbx_description
1 polymer ?
#
loop_
_entity_poly.entity_id
_entity_poly.type
_entity_poly.pdbx_seq_one_letter_code
_entity_poly.pdbx_strand_id
1 'polypeptide(L)'
;MLPAETETETRSSVATSQHSKQYVDEDEIDLIEVAKSIWDRRKLISKISLVTLVIGIFYAFTTPAEYTSISVVLPESDESSMMDLGGLGGLAGLAGIDMAALGGKGSFSPELYPKVLESTPFQLELIETPIYFESLGRKIPLRNYFEEHAPVNVSDIIIQYTFGLPFQLVKLFKDERKLKAADENYIKLTEDEAKLLDDLKDRITIESDKKNGLINISVEMPDAYASAEVNGLVVRALTDFVIDYQVQKQKKNVDFIKERYLEAKGQYEGLQEKMAKYTDSHRNIITADANLEKQRLEFDLNLAFSVYSGLTNQLEQAEIKLKEETPVFTVLSPGEIPYKKSAPRKGMILISSVFIGIVLGIIIVFFNNLFNNLKGQW
;
A
#
# COMPACT_ATOMS: atom_id res chain seq x y z
N MET A 1 68.28 13.44 90.45
CA MET A 1 67.92 12.16 91.09
C MET A 1 67.60 11.16 89.98
N LEU A 2 68.25 10.00 90.02
CA LEU A 2 67.87 8.76 89.32
C LEU A 2 66.79 8.02 90.13
N PRO A 3 66.23 6.88 89.67
CA PRO A 3 66.15 6.32 88.31
C PRO A 3 64.70 6.39 87.78
N ALA A 4 64.36 6.01 86.54
CA ALA A 4 63.86 4.66 86.21
C ALA A 4 63.25 4.72 84.77
N GLU A 5 63.20 3.68 83.93
CA GLU A 5 63.88 2.38 83.91
C GLU A 5 63.86 1.80 82.47
N THR A 6 64.06 0.49 82.32
CA THR A 6 63.93 -0.40 81.16
C THR A 6 62.45 -0.75 80.83
N GLU A 7 62.04 -1.30 79.69
CA GLU A 7 62.68 -2.35 78.88
C GLU A 7 62.09 -2.43 77.45
N THR A 8 62.87 -2.95 76.50
CA THR A 8 62.43 -3.28 75.14
C THR A 8 61.83 -4.67 75.06
N GLU A 9 60.71 -4.89 74.35
CA GLU A 9 60.60 -6.16 73.60
C GLU A 9 59.72 -6.09 72.33
N THR A 10 60.29 -6.63 71.25
CA THR A 10 59.70 -6.84 69.93
C THR A 10 58.60 -7.90 69.92
N ARG A 11 57.49 -7.65 69.21
CA ARG A 11 56.82 -8.70 68.42
C ARG A 11 56.39 -8.20 67.05
N SER A 12 56.86 -8.88 66.00
CA SER A 12 56.45 -8.63 64.63
C SER A 12 55.07 -9.22 64.36
N SER A 13 54.27 -8.54 63.53
CA SER A 13 53.41 -9.23 62.58
C SER A 13 53.00 -8.34 61.41
N VAL A 14 53.44 -8.78 60.23
CA VAL A 14 52.76 -8.64 58.93
C VAL A 14 52.37 -7.23 58.47
N ALA A 15 53.22 -6.66 57.61
CA ALA A 15 52.79 -5.62 56.69
C ALA A 15 51.87 -6.24 55.61
N THR A 16 50.57 -5.96 55.67
CA THR A 16 49.65 -6.12 54.54
C THR A 16 49.30 -4.74 54.02
N SER A 17 49.69 -4.44 52.79
CA SER A 17 49.40 -3.17 52.12
C SER A 17 47.90 -2.91 52.05
N GLN A 18 47.43 -1.81 52.66
CA GLN A 18 46.08 -1.31 52.39
C GLN A 18 46.05 -0.73 50.97
N HIS A 19 45.44 -1.48 50.05
CA HIS A 19 45.08 -0.96 48.74
C HIS A 19 43.88 -0.03 48.93
N SER A 20 44.12 1.27 49.07
CA SER A 20 43.04 2.26 49.12
C SER A 20 42.31 2.23 47.78
N LYS A 21 41.06 1.75 47.78
CA LYS A 21 40.14 1.92 46.66
C LYS A 21 39.85 3.41 46.52
N GLN A 22 40.53 4.04 45.58
CA GLN A 22 40.19 5.35 45.07
C GLN A 22 38.89 5.18 44.28
N TYR A 23 37.76 5.56 44.88
CA TYR A 23 36.53 5.69 44.13
C TYR A 23 36.74 6.83 43.13
N VAL A 24 36.63 6.49 41.85
CA VAL A 24 36.31 7.48 40.84
C VAL A 24 34.84 7.78 41.08
N ASP A 25 34.52 9.01 41.47
CA ASP A 25 33.15 9.51 41.32
C ASP A 25 32.88 9.52 39.82
N GLU A 26 32.15 8.53 39.34
CA GLU A 26 31.40 8.67 38.10
C GLU A 26 30.39 9.79 38.37
N ASP A 27 30.29 10.79 37.47
CA ASP A 27 29.33 11.89 37.60
C ASP A 27 27.89 11.33 37.55
N GLU A 28 27.38 10.85 38.70
CA GLU A 28 26.00 10.41 38.83
C GLU A 28 25.11 11.61 38.49
N ILE A 29 24.30 11.47 37.43
CA ILE A 29 23.34 12.51 37.03
C ILE A 29 22.27 12.59 38.11
N ASP A 30 22.49 13.48 39.08
CA ASP A 30 21.63 13.64 40.24
C ASP A 30 20.27 14.17 39.78
N LEU A 31 19.30 13.25 39.65
CA LEU A 31 17.97 13.51 39.10
C LEU A 31 17.25 14.62 39.89
N ILE A 32 17.60 14.78 41.16
CA ILE A 32 17.08 15.82 42.06
C ILE A 32 17.64 17.20 41.69
N GLU A 33 18.93 17.29 41.34
CA GLU A 33 19.54 18.54 40.88
C GLU A 33 18.96 18.98 39.52
N VAL A 34 18.79 18.03 38.59
CA VAL A 34 18.16 18.30 37.28
C VAL A 34 16.72 18.80 37.48
N ALA A 35 15.93 18.15 38.34
CA ALA A 35 14.57 18.59 38.66
C ALA A 35 14.53 19.99 39.29
N LYS A 36 15.48 20.32 40.17
CA LYS A 36 15.61 21.64 40.79
C LYS A 36 15.97 22.73 39.77
N SER A 37 16.92 22.46 38.87
CA SER A 37 17.33 23.37 37.78
C SER A 37 16.16 23.71 36.84
N ILE A 38 15.32 22.71 36.52
CA ILE A 38 14.06 22.88 35.78
C ILE A 38 13.08 23.78 36.56
N TRP A 39 12.91 23.55 37.87
CA TRP A 39 11.99 24.31 38.72
C TRP A 39 12.40 25.77 38.92
N ASP A 40 13.69 26.05 39.03
CA ASP A 40 14.24 27.41 39.16
C ASP A 40 14.06 28.20 37.87
N ARG A 41 14.18 27.54 36.70
CA ARG A 41 13.96 28.15 35.38
C ARG A 41 12.52 28.03 34.85
N ARG A 42 11.54 27.68 35.69
CA ARG A 42 10.11 27.54 35.30
C ARG A 42 9.52 28.74 34.54
N LYS A 43 9.97 29.97 34.82
CA LYS A 43 9.56 31.18 34.09
C LYS A 43 10.04 31.21 32.64
N LEU A 44 11.19 30.59 32.33
CA LEU A 44 11.72 30.47 30.97
C LEU A 44 10.94 29.40 30.20
N ILE A 45 10.70 28.24 30.83
CA ILE A 45 9.89 27.15 30.25
C ILE A 45 8.47 27.65 29.93
N SER A 46 7.84 28.39 30.85
CA SER A 46 6.52 29.00 30.64
C SER A 46 6.50 30.00 29.47
N LYS A 47 7.55 30.81 29.28
CA LYS A 47 7.66 31.70 28.11
C LYS A 47 7.78 30.93 26.79
N ILE A 48 8.59 29.88 26.73
CA ILE A 48 8.78 29.06 25.53
C ILE A 48 7.48 28.30 25.19
N SER A 49 6.82 27.73 26.19
CA SER A 49 5.52 27.07 26.04
C SER A 49 4.45 28.05 25.54
N LEU A 50 4.42 29.30 26.05
CA LEU A 50 3.50 30.34 25.56
C LEU A 50 3.77 30.70 24.08
N VAL A 51 5.03 30.86 23.68
CA VAL A 51 5.39 31.14 22.27
C VAL A 51 4.99 29.97 21.37
N THR A 52 5.27 28.73 21.78
CA THR A 52 4.91 27.52 21.02
C THR A 52 3.39 27.36 20.91
N LEU A 53 2.64 27.70 21.96
CA LEU A 53 1.18 27.73 21.95
C LEU A 53 0.63 28.81 21.00
N VAL A 54 1.22 30.01 20.94
CA VAL A 54 0.80 31.05 19.98
C VAL A 54 1.06 30.59 18.54
N ILE A 55 2.19 29.94 18.26
CA ILE A 55 2.50 29.33 16.97
C ILE A 55 1.50 28.20 16.64
N GLY A 56 1.18 27.35 17.63
CA GLY A 56 0.21 26.25 17.49
C GLY A 56 -1.22 26.75 17.22
N ILE A 57 -1.64 27.84 17.85
CA ILE A 57 -2.91 28.53 17.54
C ILE A 57 -2.86 29.06 16.11
N PHE A 58 -1.81 29.79 15.73
CA PHE A 58 -1.68 30.36 14.39
C PHE A 58 -1.76 29.27 13.31
N TYR A 59 -1.02 28.17 13.48
CA TYR A 59 -1.09 27.00 12.61
C TYR A 59 -2.50 26.41 12.54
N ALA A 60 -3.12 26.09 13.68
CA ALA A 60 -4.46 25.49 13.76
C ALA A 60 -5.60 26.39 13.23
N PHE A 61 -5.37 27.69 13.03
CA PHE A 61 -6.30 28.61 12.38
C PHE A 61 -5.98 28.89 10.90
N THR A 62 -4.74 28.66 10.46
CA THR A 62 -4.33 28.89 9.06
C THR A 62 -4.42 27.63 8.21
N THR A 63 -4.27 26.43 8.79
CA THR A 63 -4.55 25.17 8.08
C THR A 63 -6.03 25.11 7.65
N PRO A 64 -6.33 24.80 6.37
CA PRO A 64 -7.70 24.68 5.88
C PRO A 64 -8.48 23.58 6.60
N ALA A 65 -9.80 23.66 6.53
CA ALA A 65 -10.65 22.57 7.01
C ALA A 65 -10.78 21.49 5.93
N GLU A 66 -10.69 20.23 6.35
CA GLU A 66 -10.88 19.07 5.47
C GLU A 66 -11.95 18.14 6.02
N TYR A 67 -12.59 17.42 5.11
CA TYR A 67 -13.77 16.61 5.30
C TYR A 67 -13.50 15.22 4.68
N THR A 68 -13.78 14.17 5.45
CA THR A 68 -13.54 12.78 5.03
C THR A 68 -14.88 12.07 4.83
N SER A 69 -15.10 11.55 3.63
CA SER A 69 -16.19 10.63 3.32
C SER A 69 -15.62 9.21 3.32
N ILE A 70 -16.38 8.25 3.83
CA ILE A 70 -15.98 6.85 3.94
C ILE A 70 -17.04 5.98 3.25
N SER A 71 -16.60 5.12 2.33
CA SER A 71 -17.39 4.04 1.75
C SER A 71 -16.87 2.70 2.22
N VAL A 72 -17.77 1.71 2.32
CA VAL A 72 -17.40 0.33 2.65
C VAL A 72 -17.88 -0.58 1.53
N VAL A 73 -16.95 -1.31 0.94
CA VAL A 73 -17.18 -2.26 -0.15
C VAL A 73 -16.75 -3.65 0.30
N LEU A 74 -17.58 -4.66 0.01
CA LEU A 74 -17.19 -6.05 0.13
C LEU A 74 -16.86 -6.57 -1.28
N PRO A 75 -15.59 -6.90 -1.58
CA PRO A 75 -15.29 -7.64 -2.79
C PRO A 75 -15.89 -9.04 -2.68
N GLU A 76 -16.61 -9.49 -3.70
CA GLU A 76 -16.98 -10.91 -3.80
C GLU A 76 -15.70 -11.73 -3.97
N SER A 77 -15.31 -12.44 -2.91
CA SER A 77 -14.19 -13.37 -2.94
C SER A 77 -14.71 -14.78 -3.22
N ASP A 78 -14.28 -15.37 -4.33
CA ASP A 78 -14.57 -16.76 -4.71
C ASP A 78 -13.96 -17.78 -3.72
N GLU A 79 -14.56 -17.94 -2.53
CA GLU A 79 -14.31 -19.10 -1.69
C GLU A 79 -15.02 -20.37 -2.23
N SER A 80 -15.81 -20.24 -3.30
CA SER A 80 -16.64 -21.27 -3.92
C SER A 80 -15.95 -22.11 -5.00
N SER A 81 -14.66 -21.91 -5.29
CA SER A 81 -13.98 -22.56 -6.44
C SER A 81 -12.97 -23.67 -6.09
N MET A 82 -12.97 -24.20 -4.86
CA MET A 82 -12.10 -25.33 -4.45
C MET A 82 -12.87 -26.63 -4.13
N MET A 83 -14.21 -26.62 -4.18
CA MET A 83 -15.01 -27.85 -4.16
C MET A 83 -15.47 -28.21 -5.59
N ASP A 84 -15.39 -29.50 -5.90
CA ASP A 84 -15.90 -30.17 -7.12
C ASP A 84 -15.01 -30.24 -8.39
N LEU A 85 -13.70 -30.48 -8.23
CA LEU A 85 -12.83 -31.00 -9.31
C LEU A 85 -12.17 -32.36 -8.99
N GLY A 86 -12.64 -33.03 -7.94
CA GLY A 86 -12.03 -34.26 -7.39
C GLY A 86 -11.98 -35.47 -8.33
N GLY A 87 -12.73 -35.46 -9.44
CA GLY A 87 -12.72 -36.53 -10.45
C GLY A 87 -11.75 -36.34 -11.63
N LEU A 88 -11.29 -35.11 -11.90
CA LEU A 88 -10.57 -34.77 -13.15
C LEU A 88 -9.09 -34.42 -12.97
N GLY A 89 -8.65 -34.06 -11.76
CA GLY A 89 -7.25 -33.71 -11.48
C GLY A 89 -6.24 -34.81 -11.83
N GLY A 90 -6.64 -36.08 -11.75
CA GLY A 90 -5.80 -37.23 -12.13
C GLY A 90 -5.49 -37.31 -13.63
N LEU A 91 -6.34 -36.77 -14.51
CA LEU A 91 -6.12 -36.75 -15.95
C LEU A 91 -5.28 -35.53 -16.39
N ALA A 92 -5.47 -34.37 -15.73
CA ALA A 92 -4.68 -33.17 -16.01
C ALA A 92 -3.18 -33.37 -15.68
N GLY A 93 -2.87 -34.05 -14.57
CA GLY A 93 -1.50 -34.42 -14.21
C GLY A 93 -0.82 -35.38 -15.20
N LEU A 94 -1.59 -36.24 -15.87
CA LEU A 94 -1.08 -37.12 -16.94
C LEU A 94 -0.83 -36.38 -18.26
N ALA A 95 -1.55 -35.29 -18.51
CA ALA A 95 -1.36 -34.42 -19.66
C ALA A 95 -0.20 -33.41 -19.49
N GLY A 96 0.47 -33.39 -18.32
CA GLY A 96 1.53 -32.43 -18.01
C GLY A 96 1.03 -31.00 -17.79
N ILE A 97 -0.27 -30.81 -17.61
CA ILE A 97 -0.88 -29.50 -17.35
C ILE A 97 -0.86 -29.25 -15.85
N ASP A 98 -0.10 -28.23 -15.43
CA ASP A 98 -0.03 -27.84 -14.02
C ASP A 98 -1.37 -27.24 -13.57
N MET A 99 -2.15 -28.02 -12.83
CA MET A 99 -3.42 -27.59 -12.23
C MET A 99 -3.25 -26.44 -11.23
N ALA A 100 -2.05 -26.20 -10.68
CA ALA A 100 -1.79 -25.01 -9.87
C ALA A 100 -1.68 -23.74 -10.73
N ALA A 101 -1.36 -23.86 -12.02
CA ALA A 101 -1.36 -22.74 -12.97
C ALA A 101 -2.78 -22.39 -13.47
N LEU A 102 -3.67 -23.37 -13.66
CA LEU A 102 -5.10 -23.09 -13.90
C LEU A 102 -5.84 -22.66 -12.62
N GLY A 103 -5.51 -23.26 -11.47
CA GLY A 103 -6.02 -22.89 -10.14
C GLY A 103 -5.38 -21.61 -9.56
N GLY A 104 -4.85 -20.73 -10.40
CA GLY A 104 -4.10 -19.55 -10.02
C GLY A 104 -4.96 -18.51 -9.27
N LYS A 105 -4.95 -18.60 -7.93
CA LYS A 105 -5.37 -17.59 -6.93
C LYS A 105 -6.46 -16.64 -7.49
N GLY A 106 -7.67 -17.20 -7.60
CA GLY A 106 -8.73 -16.73 -8.51
C GLY A 106 -9.11 -15.25 -8.38
N SER A 107 -9.36 -14.80 -7.14
CA SER A 107 -9.88 -13.45 -6.89
C SER A 107 -8.84 -12.35 -7.08
N PHE A 108 -9.32 -11.19 -7.52
CA PHE A 108 -8.52 -9.96 -7.50
C PHE A 108 -8.25 -9.58 -6.04
N SER A 109 -7.00 -9.77 -5.60
CA SER A 109 -6.66 -9.74 -4.18
C SER A 109 -6.88 -8.34 -3.56
N PRO A 110 -7.40 -8.23 -2.32
CA PRO A 110 -7.53 -6.96 -1.60
C PRO A 110 -6.26 -6.08 -1.57
N GLU A 111 -5.07 -6.68 -1.69
CA GLU A 111 -3.78 -6.00 -1.73
C GLU A 111 -3.47 -5.29 -3.08
N LEU A 112 -4.31 -5.46 -4.10
CA LEU A 112 -4.16 -4.84 -5.42
C LEU A 112 -5.06 -3.60 -5.62
N TYR A 113 -6.14 -3.45 -4.84
CA TYR A 113 -7.07 -2.31 -4.98
C TYR A 113 -6.38 -0.95 -4.77
N PRO A 114 -5.49 -0.74 -3.76
CA PRO A 114 -4.75 0.52 -3.63
C PRO A 114 -3.92 0.85 -4.88
N LYS A 115 -3.26 -0.17 -5.46
CA LYS A 115 -2.40 0.00 -6.65
C LYS A 115 -3.16 0.39 -7.91
N VAL A 116 -4.46 0.06 -8.00
CA VAL A 116 -5.32 0.51 -9.10
C VAL A 116 -5.62 2.00 -8.95
N LEU A 117 -5.96 2.47 -7.74
CA LEU A 117 -6.20 3.89 -7.46
C LEU A 117 -4.93 4.75 -7.55
N GLU A 118 -3.77 4.19 -7.18
CA GLU A 118 -2.46 4.80 -7.34
C GLU A 118 -2.00 4.88 -8.81
N SER A 119 -2.70 4.20 -9.73
CA SER A 119 -2.28 4.14 -11.13
C SER A 119 -2.52 5.48 -11.84
N THR A 120 -1.49 5.96 -12.53
CA THR A 120 -1.53 7.20 -13.32
C THR A 120 -2.75 7.35 -14.24
N PRO A 121 -3.18 6.34 -15.05
CA PRO A 121 -4.35 6.51 -15.90
C PRO A 121 -5.63 6.79 -15.10
N PHE A 122 -5.86 6.07 -13.99
CA PHE A 122 -7.00 6.28 -13.10
C PHE A 122 -6.99 7.69 -12.50
N GLN A 123 -5.82 8.15 -12.05
CA GLN A 123 -5.70 9.47 -11.42
C GLN A 123 -5.88 10.62 -12.42
N LEU A 124 -5.42 10.45 -13.67
CA LEU A 124 -5.66 11.42 -14.74
C LEU A 124 -7.16 11.53 -15.05
N GLU A 125 -7.87 10.41 -15.18
CA GLU A 125 -9.33 10.41 -15.37
C GLU A 125 -10.06 11.07 -14.19
N LEU A 126 -9.62 10.81 -12.96
CA LEU A 126 -10.21 11.40 -11.76
C LEU A 126 -9.99 12.91 -11.66
N ILE A 127 -8.81 13.45 -12.03
CA ILE A 127 -8.57 14.91 -11.96
C ILE A 127 -9.33 15.71 -13.03
N GLU A 128 -9.64 15.09 -14.17
CA GLU A 128 -10.40 15.73 -15.25
C GLU A 128 -11.92 15.60 -15.07
N THR A 129 -12.38 14.70 -14.20
CA THR A 129 -13.81 14.49 -13.93
C THR A 129 -14.44 15.71 -13.22
N PRO A 130 -15.58 16.24 -13.70
CA PRO A 130 -16.22 17.43 -13.13
C PRO A 130 -17.05 17.14 -11.86
N ILE A 131 -16.54 17.60 -10.72
CA ILE A 131 -17.10 17.42 -9.38
C ILE A 131 -17.81 18.69 -8.91
N TYR A 132 -18.90 18.54 -8.15
CA TYR A 132 -19.65 19.64 -7.55
C TYR A 132 -19.02 20.08 -6.22
N PHE A 133 -18.76 21.37 -6.12
CA PHE A 133 -18.28 22.02 -4.90
C PHE A 133 -19.38 22.93 -4.35
N GLU A 134 -19.85 22.68 -3.13
CA GLU A 134 -20.84 23.53 -2.45
C GLU A 134 -20.29 24.95 -2.26
N SER A 135 -18.99 25.05 -1.93
CA SER A 135 -18.23 26.29 -1.81
C SER A 135 -18.27 27.19 -3.06
N LEU A 136 -18.51 26.62 -4.25
CA LEU A 136 -18.56 27.34 -5.53
C LEU A 136 -19.95 27.31 -6.19
N GLY A 137 -20.88 26.47 -5.70
CA GLY A 137 -22.21 26.28 -6.27
C GLY A 137 -22.23 25.73 -7.71
N ARG A 138 -21.13 25.14 -8.19
CA ARG A 138 -20.96 24.67 -9.57
C ARG A 138 -20.10 23.41 -9.66
N LYS A 139 -20.22 22.70 -10.78
CA LYS A 139 -19.30 21.62 -11.15
C LYS A 139 -18.04 22.16 -11.84
N ILE A 140 -16.86 21.71 -11.42
CA ILE A 140 -15.56 21.96 -12.06
C ILE A 140 -14.66 20.72 -11.98
N PRO A 141 -13.69 20.55 -12.90
CA PRO A 141 -12.66 19.52 -12.77
C PRO A 141 -11.84 19.70 -11.49
N LEU A 142 -11.39 18.59 -10.90
CA LEU A 142 -10.57 18.62 -9.68
C LEU A 142 -9.24 19.33 -9.90
N ARG A 143 -8.63 19.19 -11.09
CA ARG A 143 -7.45 19.96 -11.53
C ARG A 143 -7.68 21.46 -11.36
N ASN A 144 -8.73 22.01 -11.96
CA ASN A 144 -9.06 23.43 -11.90
C ASN A 144 -9.35 23.91 -10.47
N TYR A 145 -9.94 23.05 -9.63
CA TYR A 145 -10.14 23.39 -8.21
C TYR A 145 -8.81 23.58 -7.48
N PHE A 146 -7.86 22.65 -7.63
CA PHE A 146 -6.55 22.76 -6.97
C PHE A 146 -5.61 23.80 -7.63
N GLU A 147 -5.76 24.10 -8.92
CA GLU A 147 -4.99 25.16 -9.58
C GLU A 147 -5.47 26.57 -9.22
N GLU A 148 -6.78 26.81 -9.20
CA GLU A 148 -7.35 28.16 -9.00
C GLU A 148 -7.79 28.44 -7.55
N HIS A 149 -8.15 27.41 -6.78
CA HIS A 149 -8.83 27.53 -5.48
C HIS A 149 -8.18 26.69 -4.36
N ALA A 150 -7.00 26.08 -4.57
CA ALA A 150 -6.34 25.32 -3.50
C ALA A 150 -6.10 26.18 -2.26
N PRO A 151 -6.44 25.67 -1.06
CA PRO A 151 -6.07 26.36 0.17
C PRO A 151 -4.55 26.33 0.35
N VAL A 152 -3.97 27.50 0.61
CA VAL A 152 -2.52 27.64 0.73
C VAL A 152 -2.03 26.98 2.03
N ASN A 153 -1.37 25.83 1.91
CA ASN A 153 -0.77 25.13 3.03
C ASN A 153 0.50 25.87 3.51
N VAL A 154 0.47 26.37 4.75
CA VAL A 154 1.61 27.09 5.34
C VAL A 154 2.87 26.24 5.53
N SER A 155 2.75 24.91 5.51
CA SER A 155 3.89 23.98 5.46
C SER A 155 4.76 24.21 4.22
N ASP A 156 4.14 24.40 3.05
CA ASP A 156 4.86 24.58 1.78
C ASP A 156 5.62 25.90 1.76
N ILE A 157 5.02 26.95 2.32
CA ILE A 157 5.67 28.26 2.51
C ILE A 157 6.89 28.15 3.42
N ILE A 158 6.78 27.43 4.54
CA ILE A 158 7.86 27.31 5.53
C ILE A 158 9.04 26.51 4.95
N ILE A 159 8.79 25.40 4.24
CA ILE A 159 9.84 24.60 3.60
C ILE A 159 10.62 25.43 2.57
N GLN A 160 9.90 26.18 1.72
CA GLN A 160 10.51 27.02 0.68
C GLN A 160 11.36 28.16 1.28
N TYR A 161 10.89 28.83 2.34
CA TYR A 161 11.59 29.97 2.93
C TYR A 161 12.71 29.61 3.92
N THR A 162 12.64 28.47 4.63
CA THR A 162 13.64 28.13 5.66
C THR A 162 14.77 27.22 5.17
N PHE A 163 14.56 26.43 4.11
CA PHE A 163 15.58 25.53 3.54
C PHE A 163 15.93 25.80 2.06
N GLY A 164 15.09 26.51 1.29
CA GLY A 164 15.30 26.66 -0.16
C GLY A 164 16.41 27.63 -0.59
N LEU A 165 16.56 28.74 0.13
CA LEU A 165 17.39 29.88 -0.29
C LEU A 165 18.91 29.59 -0.44
N PRO A 166 19.56 28.66 0.30
CA PRO A 166 20.96 28.29 0.04
C PRO A 166 21.14 27.32 -1.14
N PHE A 167 20.11 26.55 -1.53
CA PHE A 167 20.24 25.45 -2.50
C PHE A 167 19.89 25.85 -3.94
N GLN A 168 19.08 26.90 -4.12
CA GLN A 168 18.60 27.33 -5.45
C GLN A 168 19.68 27.93 -6.37
N LEU A 169 20.88 28.25 -5.86
CA LEU A 169 22.03 28.67 -6.68
C LEU A 169 22.54 27.57 -7.64
N VAL A 170 22.26 26.29 -7.35
CA VAL A 170 22.73 25.16 -8.20
C VAL A 170 21.85 24.95 -9.44
N LYS A 171 20.59 25.42 -9.44
CA LYS A 171 19.68 25.27 -10.59
C LYS A 171 20.04 26.17 -11.80
N LEU A 172 20.90 27.17 -11.62
CA LEU A 172 21.36 28.08 -12.69
C LEU A 172 22.40 27.48 -13.67
N PHE A 173 22.84 26.24 -13.44
CA PHE A 173 23.78 25.52 -14.33
C PHE A 173 23.18 24.27 -15.02
N LYS A 174 21.85 24.09 -14.98
CA LYS A 174 21.20 22.95 -15.66
C LYS A 174 20.66 23.35 -17.03
N ASP A 175 21.55 23.21 -18.01
CA ASP A 175 21.38 23.54 -19.43
C ASP A 175 20.07 23.03 -20.06
N GLU A 176 19.36 23.91 -20.78
CA GLU A 176 18.08 23.59 -21.44
C GLU A 176 18.29 22.76 -22.71
N ARG A 177 17.93 21.48 -22.67
CA ARG A 177 17.82 20.66 -23.89
C ARG A 177 16.37 20.50 -24.34
N LYS A 178 16.05 21.15 -25.46
CA LYS A 178 14.75 21.12 -26.14
C LYS A 178 14.51 19.78 -26.87
N LEU A 179 13.32 19.23 -26.63
CA LEU A 179 12.42 18.52 -27.57
C LEU A 179 12.96 17.34 -28.43
N LYS A 180 12.28 16.18 -28.35
CA LYS A 180 11.38 15.68 -29.42
C LYS A 180 10.64 14.37 -29.08
N ALA A 181 9.51 14.18 -29.78
CA ALA A 181 8.79 12.93 -30.11
C ALA A 181 8.25 12.01 -28.98
N ALA A 182 6.96 12.20 -28.68
CA ALA A 182 6.03 11.29 -27.97
C ALA A 182 5.75 9.96 -28.68
N ASP A 183 6.36 8.83 -28.30
CA ASP A 183 5.92 7.50 -28.80
C ASP A 183 4.62 7.08 -28.09
N GLU A 184 3.72 6.32 -28.73
CA GLU A 184 2.33 6.10 -28.28
C GLU A 184 2.17 5.29 -26.97
N ASN A 185 3.27 4.88 -26.35
CA ASN A 185 3.32 3.93 -25.23
C ASN A 185 3.73 4.55 -23.87
N TYR A 186 3.81 5.88 -23.74
CA TYR A 186 4.11 6.50 -22.43
C TYR A 186 3.35 7.79 -22.14
N ILE A 187 2.81 7.87 -20.93
CA ILE A 187 2.16 9.06 -20.38
C ILE A 187 3.24 10.04 -19.95
N LYS A 188 3.23 11.25 -20.51
CA LYS A 188 4.13 12.34 -20.12
C LYS A 188 3.37 13.36 -19.27
N LEU A 189 3.66 13.39 -17.98
CA LEU A 189 3.12 14.38 -17.05
C LEU A 189 3.93 15.68 -17.11
N THR A 190 3.25 16.80 -16.84
CA THR A 190 3.87 18.07 -16.44
C THR A 190 4.30 18.03 -14.97
N GLU A 191 5.14 18.99 -14.54
CA GLU A 191 5.60 19.06 -13.15
C GLU A 191 4.44 19.34 -12.17
N ASP A 192 3.40 20.03 -12.62
CA ASP A 192 2.27 20.43 -11.79
C ASP A 192 1.21 19.32 -11.71
N GLU A 193 0.92 18.62 -12.82
CA GLU A 193 0.15 17.37 -12.79
C GLU A 193 0.80 16.34 -11.87
N ALA A 194 2.13 16.17 -11.93
CA ALA A 194 2.83 15.22 -11.06
C ALA A 194 2.66 15.54 -9.56
N LYS A 195 2.62 16.82 -9.17
CA LYS A 195 2.35 17.26 -7.78
C LYS A 195 0.89 17.01 -7.38
N LEU A 196 -0.05 17.33 -8.28
CA LEU A 196 -1.48 17.09 -8.05
C LEU A 196 -1.80 15.60 -7.88
N LEU A 197 -1.14 14.72 -8.65
CA LEU A 197 -1.29 13.28 -8.52
C LEU A 197 -0.70 12.74 -7.19
N ASP A 198 0.36 13.36 -6.66
CA ASP A 198 0.94 12.98 -5.37
C ASP A 198 0.01 13.38 -4.21
N ASP A 199 -0.47 14.64 -4.19
CA ASP A 199 -1.46 15.12 -3.21
C ASP A 199 -2.77 14.30 -3.29
N LEU A 200 -3.18 13.86 -4.48
CA LEU A 200 -4.36 13.01 -4.64
C LEU A 200 -4.18 11.57 -4.10
N LYS A 201 -2.96 11.03 -4.08
CA LYS A 201 -2.68 9.73 -3.44
C LYS A 201 -2.85 9.81 -1.93
N ASP A 202 -2.28 10.85 -1.32
CA ASP A 202 -2.38 11.06 0.13
C ASP A 202 -3.85 11.31 0.56
N ARG A 203 -4.67 11.93 -0.30
CA ARG A 203 -6.10 12.17 -0.06
C ARG A 203 -7.00 10.95 -0.19
N ILE A 204 -6.60 9.89 -0.90
CA ILE A 204 -7.43 8.72 -1.19
C ILE A 204 -6.82 7.49 -0.51
N THR A 205 -7.26 7.22 0.71
CA THR A 205 -6.78 6.08 1.50
C THR A 205 -7.69 4.87 1.34
N ILE A 206 -7.11 3.72 0.95
CA ILE A 206 -7.77 2.41 1.05
C ILE A 206 -7.17 1.62 2.22
N GLU A 207 -8.03 1.14 3.10
CA GLU A 207 -7.70 0.12 4.10
C GLU A 207 -8.48 -1.17 3.83
N SER A 208 -7.81 -2.32 3.87
CA SER A 208 -8.45 -3.64 3.78
C SER A 208 -8.38 -4.34 5.15
N ASP A 209 -9.55 -4.63 5.73
CA ASP A 209 -9.62 -5.43 6.95
C ASP A 209 -9.50 -6.93 6.60
N LYS A 210 -8.29 -7.47 6.79
CA LYS A 210 -7.96 -8.88 6.53
C LYS A 210 -8.80 -9.88 7.35
N LYS A 211 -9.56 -9.44 8.36
CA LYS A 211 -10.46 -10.30 9.14
C LYS A 211 -11.87 -10.39 8.55
N ASN A 212 -12.32 -9.35 7.87
CA ASN A 212 -13.72 -9.18 7.45
C ASN A 212 -13.87 -9.22 5.92
N GLY A 213 -12.76 -9.15 5.17
CA GLY A 213 -12.76 -8.95 3.71
C GLY A 213 -13.11 -7.53 3.26
N LEU A 214 -13.61 -6.68 4.16
CA LEU A 214 -14.08 -5.33 3.87
C LEU A 214 -12.95 -4.40 3.41
N ILE A 215 -13.27 -3.58 2.42
CA ILE A 215 -12.43 -2.51 1.90
C ILE A 215 -13.08 -1.18 2.30
N ASN A 216 -12.39 -0.42 3.15
CA ASN A 216 -12.76 0.93 3.54
C ASN A 216 -12.06 1.92 2.59
N ILE A 217 -12.84 2.70 1.86
CA ILE A 217 -12.34 3.74 0.94
C ILE A 217 -12.63 5.08 1.61
N SER A 218 -11.59 5.84 1.92
CA SER A 218 -11.67 7.16 2.57
C SER A 218 -11.11 8.24 1.65
N VAL A 219 -11.87 9.33 1.46
CA VAL A 219 -11.47 10.46 0.60
C VAL A 219 -11.52 11.77 1.37
N GLU A 220 -10.39 12.47 1.44
CA GLU A 220 -10.24 13.76 2.13
C GLU A 220 -10.25 14.94 1.16
N MET A 221 -11.25 15.82 1.27
CA MET A 221 -11.36 17.03 0.45
C MET A 221 -11.66 18.28 1.31
N PRO A 222 -11.32 19.49 0.85
CA PRO A 222 -11.66 20.73 1.58
C PRO A 222 -13.15 21.07 1.61
N ASP A 223 -13.97 20.39 0.79
CA ASP A 223 -15.43 20.56 0.67
C ASP A 223 -16.13 19.22 0.96
N ALA A 224 -17.18 19.25 1.77
CA ALA A 224 -17.91 18.06 2.21
C ALA A 224 -18.64 17.35 1.07
N TYR A 225 -19.19 18.10 0.11
CA TYR A 225 -19.88 17.52 -1.04
C TYR A 225 -18.89 16.89 -2.02
N ALA A 226 -17.77 17.57 -2.28
CA ALA A 226 -16.71 17.05 -3.13
C ALA A 226 -16.09 15.77 -2.56
N SER A 227 -15.90 15.70 -1.23
CA SER A 227 -15.44 14.49 -0.55
C SER A 227 -16.35 13.28 -0.83
N ALA A 228 -17.66 13.44 -0.71
CA ALA A 228 -18.62 12.37 -0.97
C ALA A 228 -18.77 12.03 -2.46
N GLU A 229 -18.80 13.03 -3.36
CA GLU A 229 -18.90 12.78 -4.80
C GLU A 229 -17.63 12.10 -5.35
N VAL A 230 -16.43 12.53 -4.94
CA VAL A 230 -15.18 11.86 -5.30
C VAL A 230 -15.12 10.44 -4.74
N ASN A 231 -15.53 10.23 -3.48
CA ASN A 231 -15.62 8.88 -2.91
C ASN A 231 -16.56 7.98 -3.73
N GLY A 232 -17.76 8.45 -4.07
CA GLY A 232 -18.70 7.70 -4.93
C GLY A 232 -18.17 7.42 -6.34
N LEU A 233 -17.40 8.35 -6.93
CA LEU A 233 -16.71 8.16 -8.21
C LEU A 233 -15.60 7.11 -8.11
N VAL A 234 -14.77 7.18 -7.07
CA VAL A 234 -13.69 6.22 -6.80
C VAL A 234 -14.23 4.81 -6.60
N VAL A 235 -15.28 4.65 -5.79
CA VAL A 235 -15.97 3.35 -5.62
C VAL A 235 -16.44 2.80 -6.95
N ARG A 236 -17.15 3.60 -7.76
CA ARG A 236 -17.68 3.16 -9.06
C ARG A 236 -16.56 2.74 -10.01
N ALA A 237 -15.58 3.61 -10.24
CA ALA A 237 -14.51 3.36 -11.20
C ALA A 237 -13.63 2.16 -10.77
N LEU A 238 -13.43 1.95 -9.47
CA LEU A 238 -12.76 0.77 -8.92
C LEU A 238 -13.57 -0.51 -9.15
N THR A 239 -14.89 -0.47 -8.92
CA THR A 239 -15.81 -1.56 -9.23
C THR A 239 -15.79 -1.91 -10.72
N ASP A 240 -15.94 -0.91 -11.59
CA ASP A 240 -15.97 -1.10 -13.05
C ASP A 240 -14.64 -1.69 -13.55
N PHE A 241 -13.50 -1.22 -13.03
CA PHE A 241 -12.17 -1.78 -13.35
C PHE A 241 -12.05 -3.25 -12.92
N VAL A 242 -12.48 -3.62 -11.72
CA VAL A 242 -12.35 -5.01 -11.25
C VAL A 242 -13.32 -5.94 -12.00
N ILE A 243 -14.52 -5.47 -12.35
CA ILE A 243 -15.46 -6.20 -13.23
C ILE A 243 -14.82 -6.46 -14.59
N ASP A 244 -14.31 -5.43 -15.27
CA ASP A 244 -13.66 -5.59 -16.59
C ASP A 244 -12.44 -6.52 -16.50
N TYR A 245 -11.59 -6.36 -15.48
CA TYR A 245 -10.44 -7.24 -15.26
C TYR A 245 -10.84 -8.71 -15.08
N GLN A 246 -11.88 -8.99 -14.29
CA GLN A 246 -12.39 -10.35 -14.09
C GLN A 246 -12.99 -10.93 -15.38
N VAL A 247 -13.83 -10.16 -16.09
CA VAL A 247 -14.41 -10.56 -17.38
C VAL A 247 -13.32 -10.83 -18.42
N GLN A 248 -12.29 -9.99 -18.51
CA GLN A 248 -11.15 -10.23 -19.40
C GLN A 248 -10.34 -11.46 -19.02
N LYS A 249 -10.15 -11.73 -17.72
CA LYS A 249 -9.48 -12.95 -17.21
C LYS A 249 -10.26 -14.20 -17.61
N GLN A 250 -11.57 -14.23 -17.36
CA GLN A 250 -12.42 -15.38 -17.71
C GLN A 250 -12.52 -15.58 -19.22
N LYS A 251 -12.64 -14.49 -20.00
CA LYS A 251 -12.63 -14.56 -21.46
C LYS A 251 -11.33 -15.18 -22.01
N LYS A 252 -10.16 -14.76 -21.51
CA LYS A 252 -8.87 -15.36 -21.90
C LYS A 252 -8.79 -16.85 -21.56
N ASN A 253 -9.37 -17.27 -20.43
CA ASN A 253 -9.45 -18.68 -20.05
C ASN A 253 -10.33 -19.50 -21.01
N VAL A 254 -11.52 -18.97 -21.36
CA VAL A 254 -12.42 -19.58 -22.38
C VAL A 254 -11.72 -19.66 -23.73
N ASP A 255 -11.07 -18.58 -24.19
CA ASP A 255 -10.35 -18.55 -25.47
C ASP A 255 -9.21 -19.59 -25.51
N PHE A 256 -8.45 -19.75 -24.42
CA PHE A 256 -7.40 -20.78 -24.29
C PHE A 256 -7.97 -22.20 -24.35
N ILE A 257 -9.01 -22.51 -23.55
CA ILE A 257 -9.64 -23.85 -23.54
C ILE A 257 -10.23 -24.16 -24.92
N LYS A 258 -10.84 -23.17 -25.57
CA LYS A 258 -11.42 -23.30 -26.92
C LYS A 258 -10.36 -23.60 -27.98
N GLU A 259 -9.19 -22.97 -27.91
CA GLU A 259 -8.06 -23.28 -28.80
C GLU A 259 -7.60 -24.74 -28.62
N ARG A 260 -7.41 -25.19 -27.37
CA ARG A 260 -7.05 -26.58 -27.06
C ARG A 260 -8.13 -27.58 -27.50
N TYR A 261 -9.40 -27.25 -27.32
CA TYR A 261 -10.53 -28.04 -27.80
C TYR A 261 -10.50 -28.23 -29.33
N LEU A 262 -10.24 -27.16 -30.09
CA LEU A 262 -10.16 -27.23 -31.55
C LEU A 262 -8.98 -28.09 -32.02
N GLU A 263 -7.82 -27.99 -31.36
CA GLU A 263 -6.67 -28.85 -31.64
C GLU A 263 -6.98 -30.32 -31.35
N ALA A 264 -7.50 -30.64 -30.16
CA ALA A 264 -7.84 -32.01 -29.77
C ALA A 264 -8.93 -32.62 -30.66
N LYS A 265 -9.91 -31.82 -31.07
CA LYS A 265 -10.95 -32.22 -32.04
C LYS A 265 -10.33 -32.60 -33.39
N GLY A 266 -9.45 -31.77 -33.94
CA GLY A 266 -8.77 -32.05 -35.21
C GLY A 266 -7.88 -33.30 -35.14
N GLN A 267 -7.20 -33.53 -34.01
CA GLN A 267 -6.44 -34.77 -33.78
C GLN A 267 -7.34 -36.01 -33.72
N TYR A 268 -8.48 -35.93 -33.02
CA TYR A 268 -9.46 -37.01 -32.94
C TYR A 268 -10.09 -37.34 -34.30
N GLU A 269 -10.55 -36.34 -35.05
CA GLU A 269 -11.10 -36.49 -36.40
C GLU A 269 -10.06 -37.10 -37.37
N GLY A 270 -8.79 -36.66 -37.28
CA GLY A 270 -7.70 -37.24 -38.06
C GLY A 270 -7.36 -38.70 -37.71
N LEU A 271 -7.55 -39.11 -36.46
CA LEU A 271 -7.42 -40.52 -36.03
C LEU A 271 -8.63 -41.35 -36.45
N GLN A 272 -9.85 -40.80 -36.40
CA GLN A 272 -11.04 -41.44 -36.97
C GLN A 272 -10.86 -41.73 -38.46
N GLU A 273 -10.37 -40.76 -39.24
CA GLU A 273 -10.14 -40.93 -40.68
C GLU A 273 -9.09 -42.01 -40.98
N LYS A 274 -7.99 -42.05 -40.21
CA LYS A 274 -6.97 -43.12 -40.29
C LYS A 274 -7.56 -44.49 -39.99
N MET A 275 -8.36 -44.60 -38.93
CA MET A 275 -9.00 -45.86 -38.54
C MET A 275 -10.01 -46.34 -39.58
N ALA A 276 -10.79 -45.41 -40.18
CA ALA A 276 -11.69 -45.71 -41.29
C ALA A 276 -10.91 -46.24 -42.52
N LYS A 277 -9.88 -45.51 -42.97
CA LYS A 277 -9.00 -45.93 -44.09
C LYS A 277 -8.34 -47.29 -43.85
N TYR A 278 -7.86 -47.53 -42.63
CA TYR A 278 -7.25 -48.81 -42.25
C TYR A 278 -8.27 -49.96 -42.33
N THR A 279 -9.47 -49.75 -41.79
CA THR A 279 -10.57 -50.73 -41.77
C THR A 279 -11.09 -51.04 -43.18
N ASP A 280 -11.21 -50.03 -44.05
CA ASP A 280 -11.62 -50.21 -45.44
C ASP A 280 -10.58 -50.97 -46.28
N SER A 281 -9.30 -50.71 -46.04
CA SER A 281 -8.19 -51.33 -46.77
C SER A 281 -7.95 -52.79 -46.35
N HIS A 282 -8.16 -53.11 -45.07
CA HIS A 282 -7.83 -54.42 -44.48
C HIS A 282 -9.09 -55.23 -44.13
N ARG A 283 -9.89 -55.55 -45.16
CA ARG A 283 -11.04 -56.46 -45.01
C ARG A 283 -10.54 -57.89 -44.79
N ASN A 284 -11.02 -58.54 -43.71
CA ASN A 284 -10.62 -59.88 -43.25
C ASN A 284 -9.15 -59.99 -42.77
N ILE A 285 -8.82 -59.33 -41.66
CA ILE A 285 -7.49 -59.41 -41.01
C ILE A 285 -7.28 -60.80 -40.39
N ILE A 286 -6.21 -61.50 -40.80
CA ILE A 286 -5.81 -62.81 -40.25
C ILE A 286 -4.44 -62.73 -39.54
N THR A 287 -3.55 -61.82 -39.97
CA THR A 287 -2.19 -61.69 -39.43
C THR A 287 -2.16 -61.07 -38.03
N ALA A 288 -1.28 -61.55 -37.15
CA ALA A 288 -1.11 -61.00 -35.81
C ALA A 288 -0.65 -59.53 -35.81
N ASP A 289 0.31 -59.17 -36.68
CA ASP A 289 0.87 -57.81 -36.75
C ASP A 289 -0.20 -56.76 -37.14
N ALA A 290 -1.04 -57.08 -38.13
CA ALA A 290 -2.15 -56.21 -38.54
C ALA A 290 -3.27 -56.13 -37.49
N ASN A 291 -3.42 -57.13 -36.62
CA ASN A 291 -4.30 -57.02 -35.46
C ASN A 291 -3.69 -56.13 -34.37
N LEU A 292 -2.37 -56.20 -34.14
CA LEU A 292 -1.66 -55.33 -33.20
C LEU A 292 -1.68 -53.86 -33.65
N GLU A 293 -1.48 -53.60 -34.94
CA GLU A 293 -1.56 -52.25 -35.51
C GLU A 293 -2.97 -51.68 -35.40
N LYS A 294 -4.01 -52.49 -35.64
CA LYS A 294 -5.41 -52.12 -35.39
C LYS A 294 -5.67 -51.77 -33.92
N GLN A 295 -5.21 -52.60 -32.99
CA GLN A 295 -5.35 -52.34 -31.54
C GLN A 295 -4.64 -51.05 -31.11
N ARG A 296 -3.48 -50.75 -31.73
CA ARG A 296 -2.76 -49.49 -31.48
C ARG A 296 -3.56 -48.27 -31.98
N LEU A 297 -4.11 -48.33 -33.20
CA LEU A 297 -4.98 -47.27 -33.74
C LEU A 297 -6.25 -47.10 -32.88
N GLU A 298 -6.85 -48.18 -32.39
CA GLU A 298 -7.98 -48.14 -31.45
C GLU A 298 -7.59 -47.51 -30.11
N PHE A 299 -6.41 -47.80 -29.57
CA PHE A 299 -5.89 -47.16 -28.36
C PHE A 299 -5.67 -45.65 -28.57
N ASP A 300 -4.97 -45.27 -29.64
CA ASP A 300 -4.69 -43.86 -29.97
C ASP A 300 -6.00 -43.07 -30.18
N LEU A 301 -6.99 -43.68 -30.84
CA LEU A 301 -8.33 -43.11 -31.05
C LEU A 301 -9.08 -42.89 -29.71
N ASN A 302 -9.08 -43.89 -28.83
CA ASN A 302 -9.74 -43.80 -27.52
C ASN A 302 -9.05 -42.77 -26.61
N LEU A 303 -7.72 -42.65 -26.68
CA LEU A 303 -6.97 -41.62 -25.98
C LEU A 303 -7.36 -40.21 -26.47
N ALA A 304 -7.39 -39.99 -27.79
CA ALA A 304 -7.82 -38.72 -28.37
C ALA A 304 -9.28 -38.39 -28.04
N PHE A 305 -10.19 -39.38 -28.04
CA PHE A 305 -11.58 -39.20 -27.62
C PHE A 305 -11.68 -38.77 -26.14
N SER A 306 -10.88 -39.36 -25.26
CA SER A 306 -10.85 -39.01 -23.83
C SER A 306 -10.44 -37.55 -23.62
N VAL A 307 -9.37 -37.10 -24.30
CA VAL A 307 -8.89 -35.72 -24.25
C VAL A 307 -9.93 -34.75 -24.83
N TYR A 308 -10.50 -35.07 -26.00
CA TYR A 308 -11.56 -34.28 -26.63
C TYR A 308 -12.80 -34.14 -25.73
N SER A 309 -13.27 -35.24 -25.13
CA SER A 309 -14.42 -35.25 -24.22
C SER A 309 -14.13 -34.45 -22.94
N GLY A 310 -12.93 -34.59 -22.36
CA GLY A 310 -12.49 -33.79 -21.21
C GLY A 310 -12.50 -32.29 -21.51
N LEU A 311 -11.91 -31.87 -22.63
CA LEU A 311 -11.88 -30.47 -23.06
C LEU A 311 -13.28 -29.94 -23.43
N THR A 312 -14.17 -30.78 -23.97
CA THR A 312 -15.57 -30.40 -24.23
C THR A 312 -16.27 -30.02 -22.92
N ASN A 313 -16.19 -30.88 -21.90
CA ASN A 313 -16.79 -30.60 -20.59
C ASN A 313 -16.17 -29.36 -19.92
N GLN A 314 -14.85 -29.17 -20.05
CA GLN A 314 -14.17 -27.97 -19.52
C GLN A 314 -14.59 -26.68 -20.25
N LEU A 315 -14.79 -26.74 -21.58
CA LEU A 315 -15.24 -25.58 -22.36
C LEU A 315 -16.66 -25.17 -21.98
N GLU A 316 -17.59 -26.13 -21.87
CA GLU A 316 -18.95 -25.88 -21.42
C GLU A 316 -18.97 -25.27 -20.01
N GLN A 317 -18.19 -25.83 -19.06
CA GLN A 317 -18.04 -25.26 -17.72
C GLN A 317 -17.47 -23.83 -17.72
N ALA A 318 -16.46 -23.55 -18.55
CA ALA A 318 -15.86 -22.22 -18.64
C ALA A 318 -16.80 -21.20 -19.31
N GLU A 319 -17.57 -21.62 -20.32
CA GLU A 319 -18.61 -20.79 -20.93
C GLU A 319 -19.79 -20.51 -19.99
N ILE A 320 -20.16 -21.47 -19.13
CA ILE A 320 -21.16 -21.27 -18.08
C ILE A 320 -20.64 -20.24 -17.08
N LYS A 321 -19.41 -20.41 -16.55
CA LYS A 321 -18.80 -19.45 -15.63
C LYS A 321 -18.71 -18.04 -16.18
N LEU A 322 -18.30 -17.87 -17.44
CA LEU A 322 -18.29 -16.55 -18.10
C LEU A 322 -19.68 -15.89 -18.21
N LYS A 323 -20.77 -16.67 -18.15
CA LYS A 323 -22.16 -16.19 -18.20
C LYS A 323 -22.78 -16.04 -16.80
N GLU A 324 -22.31 -16.78 -15.81
CA GLU A 324 -22.78 -16.73 -14.41
C GLU A 324 -22.01 -15.70 -13.56
N GLU A 325 -20.68 -15.65 -13.70
CA GLU A 325 -19.77 -14.79 -12.93
C GLU A 325 -19.69 -13.34 -13.48
N THR A 326 -20.80 -12.75 -13.96
CA THR A 326 -20.86 -11.29 -14.14
C THR A 326 -20.95 -10.64 -12.76
N PRO A 327 -19.88 -10.02 -12.22
CA PRO A 327 -19.80 -9.78 -10.78
C PRO A 327 -20.77 -8.69 -10.35
N VAL A 328 -21.56 -8.96 -9.31
CA VAL A 328 -22.48 -7.95 -8.74
C VAL A 328 -21.79 -7.34 -7.52
N PHE A 329 -20.89 -6.40 -7.79
CA PHE A 329 -20.20 -5.63 -6.75
C PHE A 329 -21.22 -4.99 -5.79
N THR A 330 -21.31 -5.54 -4.59
CA THR A 330 -22.26 -5.06 -3.58
C THR A 330 -21.61 -3.95 -2.75
N VAL A 331 -21.93 -2.71 -3.10
CA VAL A 331 -21.60 -1.52 -2.28
C VAL A 331 -22.42 -1.59 -0.99
N LEU A 332 -21.77 -1.84 0.14
CA LEU A 332 -22.44 -2.00 1.43
C LEU A 332 -22.84 -0.65 2.05
N SER A 333 -21.98 0.36 1.93
CA SER A 333 -22.33 1.75 2.25
C SER A 333 -21.74 2.71 1.21
N PRO A 334 -22.57 3.51 0.51
CA PRO A 334 -22.08 4.58 -0.35
C PRO A 334 -21.45 5.71 0.50
N GLY A 335 -20.59 6.51 -0.12
CA GLY A 335 -19.94 7.63 0.55
C GLY A 335 -20.93 8.67 1.06
N GLU A 336 -21.07 8.78 2.39
CA GLU A 336 -21.92 9.79 3.02
C GLU A 336 -21.27 11.18 2.99
N ILE A 337 -22.10 12.23 3.00
CA ILE A 337 -21.64 13.63 3.12
C ILE A 337 -21.29 13.91 4.59
N PRO A 338 -20.02 14.23 4.91
CA PRO A 338 -19.59 14.40 6.30
C PRO A 338 -20.09 15.71 6.92
N TYR A 339 -20.94 15.59 7.96
CA TYR A 339 -21.44 16.72 8.75
C TYR A 339 -20.39 17.40 9.66
N LYS A 340 -19.19 16.82 9.78
CA LYS A 340 -18.12 17.31 10.67
C LYS A 340 -16.78 17.37 9.92
N LYS A 341 -15.97 18.36 10.26
CA LYS A 341 -14.59 18.50 9.79
C LYS A 341 -13.71 17.42 10.42
N SER A 342 -12.94 16.71 9.61
CA SER A 342 -12.01 15.67 10.03
C SER A 342 -10.69 16.27 10.52
N ALA A 343 -10.18 17.26 9.78
CA ALA A 343 -8.94 17.97 10.05
C ALA A 343 -9.11 19.51 9.89
N PRO A 344 -8.25 20.31 10.53
CA PRO A 344 -7.36 19.95 11.62
C PRO A 344 -8.14 19.74 12.94
N ARG A 345 -7.76 18.71 13.71
CA ARG A 345 -8.26 18.52 15.09
C ARG A 345 -7.64 19.56 16.03
N LYS A 346 -8.14 20.79 16.00
CA LYS A 346 -7.56 21.97 16.68
C LYS A 346 -7.20 21.71 18.15
N GLY A 347 -8.04 20.98 18.89
CA GLY A 347 -7.75 20.60 20.29
C GLY A 347 -6.48 19.75 20.45
N MET A 348 -6.25 18.78 19.57
CA MET A 348 -5.04 17.95 19.60
C MET A 348 -3.80 18.77 19.26
N ILE A 349 -3.87 19.65 18.25
CA ILE A 349 -2.75 20.54 17.88
C ILE A 349 -2.35 21.44 19.06
N LEU A 350 -3.31 22.00 19.79
CA LEU A 350 -3.03 22.83 20.96
C LEU A 350 -2.34 22.02 22.08
N ILE A 351 -2.84 20.82 22.40
CA ILE A 351 -2.22 19.93 23.39
C ILE A 351 -0.78 19.57 22.97
N SER A 352 -0.57 19.17 21.71
CA SER A 352 0.76 18.87 21.17
C SER A 352 1.69 20.08 21.21
N SER A 353 1.21 21.29 20.89
CA SER A 353 2.02 22.52 20.92
C SER A 353 2.49 22.87 22.33
N VAL A 354 1.64 22.68 23.35
CA VAL A 354 2.00 22.88 24.76
C VAL A 354 3.04 21.85 25.19
N PHE A 355 2.83 20.58 24.86
CA PHE A 355 3.76 19.49 25.17
C PHE A 355 5.14 19.73 24.55
N ILE A 356 5.20 20.04 23.25
CA ILE A 356 6.42 20.39 22.53
C ILE A 356 7.11 21.60 23.17
N GLY A 357 6.35 22.64 23.53
CA GLY A 357 6.89 23.83 24.20
C GLY A 357 7.49 23.54 25.59
N ILE A 358 6.93 22.59 26.34
CA ILE A 358 7.49 22.13 27.62
C ILE A 358 8.78 21.33 27.39
N VAL A 359 8.77 20.38 26.45
CA VAL A 359 9.95 19.54 26.13
C VAL A 359 11.12 20.40 25.63
N LEU A 360 10.86 21.31 24.68
CA LEU A 360 11.86 22.28 24.21
C LEU A 360 12.37 23.18 25.33
N GLY A 361 11.48 23.61 26.24
CA GLY A 361 11.85 24.37 27.42
C GLY A 361 12.81 23.62 28.35
N ILE A 362 12.55 22.33 28.61
CA ILE A 362 13.43 21.46 29.41
C ILE A 362 14.79 21.26 28.72
N ILE A 363 14.80 20.97 27.42
CA ILE A 363 16.02 20.81 26.62
C ILE A 363 16.89 22.08 26.68
N ILE A 364 16.28 23.26 26.46
CA ILE A 364 16.99 24.55 26.51
C ILE A 364 17.52 24.85 27.92
N VAL A 365 16.78 24.48 28.98
CA VAL A 365 17.27 24.58 30.36
C VAL A 365 18.47 23.67 30.60
N PHE A 366 18.42 22.42 30.13
CA PHE A 366 19.51 21.45 30.27
C PHE A 366 20.78 21.92 29.54
N PHE A 367 20.69 22.29 28.27
CA PHE A 367 21.82 22.84 27.50
C PHE A 367 22.40 24.11 28.14
N ASN A 368 21.55 25.02 28.63
CA ASN A 368 22.00 26.22 29.32
C ASN A 368 22.70 25.87 30.66
N ASN A 369 22.25 24.84 31.39
CA ASN A 369 22.93 24.40 32.60
C ASN A 369 24.33 23.86 32.28
N LEU A 370 24.42 22.97 31.28
CA LEU A 370 25.67 22.37 30.81
C LEU A 370 26.67 23.43 30.30
N PHE A 371 26.22 24.42 29.53
CA PHE A 371 27.08 25.50 29.03
C PHE A 371 27.57 26.45 30.12
N ASN A 372 26.80 26.67 31.19
CA ASN A 372 27.23 27.48 32.33
C ASN A 372 28.22 26.73 33.22
N ASN A 373 28.04 25.42 33.44
CA ASN A 373 29.00 24.59 34.17
C ASN A 373 30.36 24.53 33.44
N LEU A 374 30.37 24.38 32.11
CA LEU A 374 31.60 24.43 31.31
C LEU A 374 32.32 25.78 31.37
N LYS A 375 31.59 26.89 31.50
CA LYS A 375 32.17 28.23 31.71
C LYS A 375 32.67 28.49 33.13
N GLY A 376 32.29 27.67 34.10
CA GLY A 376 32.77 27.77 35.48
C GLY A 376 34.11 27.07 35.74
N GLN A 377 34.64 26.33 34.75
CA GLN A 377 35.87 25.54 34.86
C GLN A 377 37.05 26.08 34.01
N TRP A 378 36.96 27.31 33.50
CA TRP A 378 38.01 28.01 32.73
C TRP A 378 38.33 29.39 33.30
#